data_AF-A0A5E6MMZ0-F1
#
_entry.id   AF-A0A5E6MMZ0-F1
#
_cell.length_a   1.000
_cell.length_b   1.000
_cell.length_c   1.000
_cell.angle_alpha   90.00
_cell.angle_beta   90.00
_cell.angle_gamma   90.00
#
_symmetry.space_group_name_H-M   'P 1'
#
loop_
_entity.id
_entity.type
_entity.pdbx_description
1 polymer ?
#
loop_
_entity_poly.entity_id
_entity_poly.type
_entity_poly.pdbx_seq_one_letter_code
_entity_poly.pdbx_strand_id
1 'polypeptide(L)'
;MEFFNFNNHGFIRVAVGIPTVRLADPLANAERTIALLEEAAERHATLTVFPELGLSGYSCEDLFGQSALLRACLEALARIREASR
;
A
#
# COMPACT_ATOMS: atom_id res chain seq x y z
N MET A 1 26.00 6.31 20.95
CA MET A 1 26.18 6.04 19.51
C MET A 1 25.79 4.59 19.28
N GLU A 2 24.70 4.34 18.55
CA GLU A 2 24.24 2.97 18.26
C GLU A 2 24.98 2.45 17.02
N PHE A 3 26.07 1.70 17.23
CA PHE A 3 26.80 1.03 16.14
C PHE A 3 25.90 0.08 15.33
N PHE A 4 24.89 -0.52 15.95
CA PHE A 4 23.97 -1.47 15.30
C PHE A 4 22.80 -0.81 14.56
N ASN A 5 22.67 0.52 14.62
CA ASN A 5 21.64 1.22 13.87
C ASN A 5 22.08 1.34 12.40
N PHE A 6 21.49 0.51 11.54
CA PHE A 6 21.83 0.43 10.12
C PHE A 6 21.64 1.76 9.36
N ASN A 7 20.72 2.62 9.82
CA ASN A 7 20.49 3.93 9.22
C ASN A 7 21.72 4.84 9.32
N ASN A 8 22.52 4.72 10.39
CA ASN A 8 23.74 5.52 10.59
C ASN A 8 24.87 5.14 9.64
N HIS A 9 24.75 4.00 8.96
CA HIS A 9 25.73 3.51 8.00
C HIS A 9 25.27 3.69 6.54
N GLY A 10 24.18 4.43 6.31
CA GLY A 10 23.65 4.70 4.97
C GLY A 10 22.82 3.56 4.37
N PHE A 11 22.41 2.57 5.16
CA PHE A 11 21.47 1.55 4.70
C PHE A 11 20.02 1.98 4.94
N ILE A 12 19.13 1.56 4.05
CA ILE A 12 17.68 1.63 4.23
C ILE A 12 17.08 0.22 4.21
N ARG A 13 15.98 0.04 4.92
CA ARG A 13 15.19 -1.19 4.86
C ARG A 13 14.00 -0.96 3.95
N VAL A 14 13.80 -1.84 2.99
CA VAL A 14 12.65 -1.79 2.06
C VAL A 14 11.78 -3.02 2.29
N ALA A 15 10.47 -2.83 2.26
CA ALA A 15 9.48 -3.89 2.35
C ALA A 15 8.70 -4.02 1.02
N VAL A 16 8.27 -5.23 0.71
CA VAL A 16 7.39 -5.54 -0.41
C VAL A 16 6.13 -6.16 0.18
N GLY A 17 5.02 -5.43 0.14
CA GLY A 17 3.73 -5.89 0.65
C GLY A 17 2.88 -6.45 -0.48
N ILE A 18 2.45 -7.70 -0.37
CA ILE A 18 1.59 -8.34 -1.39
C ILE A 18 0.21 -8.61 -0.76
N PRO A 19 -0.74 -7.65 -0.84
CA PRO A 19 -2.07 -7.84 -0.31
C PRO A 19 -2.87 -8.81 -1.19
N THR A 20 -3.77 -9.58 -0.57
CA THR A 20 -4.80 -10.29 -1.33
C THR A 20 -5.79 -9.29 -1.91
N VAL A 21 -5.78 -9.13 -3.23
CA VAL A 21 -6.63 -8.16 -3.92
C VAL A 21 -8.02 -8.72 -4.17
N ARG A 22 -9.05 -7.91 -3.90
CA ARG A 22 -10.44 -8.13 -4.32
C ARG A 22 -10.73 -7.25 -5.54
N LEU A 23 -11.22 -7.86 -6.63
CA LEU A 23 -11.52 -7.11 -7.84
C LEU A 23 -12.62 -6.09 -7.61
N ALA A 24 -12.41 -4.87 -8.10
CA ALA A 24 -13.35 -3.76 -8.04
C ALA A 24 -13.83 -3.37 -6.62
N ASP A 25 -13.05 -3.71 -5.58
CA ASP A 25 -13.31 -3.31 -4.19
C ASP A 25 -12.12 -2.52 -3.60
N PRO A 26 -11.96 -1.23 -4.00
CA PRO A 26 -10.82 -0.43 -3.57
C PRO A 26 -10.72 -0.21 -2.06
N LEU A 27 -11.85 -0.15 -1.37
CA LEU A 27 -11.86 0.06 0.07
C LEU A 27 -11.29 -1.16 0.80
N ALA A 28 -11.75 -2.38 0.47
CA ALA A 28 -11.18 -3.57 1.09
C ALA A 28 -9.70 -3.78 0.73
N ASN A 29 -9.27 -3.35 -0.45
CA ASN A 29 -7.87 -3.42 -0.85
C ASN A 29 -7.00 -2.40 -0.10
N ALA A 30 -7.53 -1.21 0.19
CA ALA A 30 -6.87 -0.23 1.05
C ALA A 30 -6.66 -0.77 2.46
N GLU A 31 -7.67 -1.37 3.10
CA GLU A 31 -7.52 -1.93 4.45
C GLU A 31 -6.38 -2.97 4.52
N ARG A 32 -6.25 -3.83 3.50
CA ARG A 32 -5.14 -4.80 3.44
C ARG A 32 -3.79 -4.15 3.18
N THR A 33 -3.77 -3.10 2.36
CA THR A 33 -2.55 -2.33 2.09
C THR A 33 -2.08 -1.63 3.36
N ILE A 34 -3.00 -1.05 4.13
CA ILE A 34 -2.72 -0.39 5.41
C ILE A 34 -2.17 -1.38 6.43
N ALA A 35 -2.80 -2.54 6.60
CA ALA A 35 -2.29 -3.56 7.53
C ALA A 35 -0.85 -3.99 7.21
N LEU A 36 -0.50 -4.17 5.92
CA LEU A 36 0.87 -4.49 5.50
C LEU A 36 1.82 -3.30 5.66
N LEU A 37 1.33 -2.06 5.48
CA LEU A 37 2.11 -0.86 5.71
C LEU A 37 2.47 -0.70 7.20
N GLU A 38 1.52 -0.96 8.09
CA GLU A 38 1.72 -0.97 9.55
C GLU A 38 2.74 -2.04 9.96
N GLU A 39 2.62 -3.27 9.46
CA GLU A 39 3.61 -4.33 9.71
C GLU A 39 5.02 -3.93 9.22
N ALA A 40 5.11 -3.28 8.05
CA ALA A 40 6.38 -2.79 7.53
C ALA A 40 6.98 -1.68 8.40
N ALA A 41 6.14 -0.80 8.94
CA ALA A 41 6.55 0.27 9.85
C ALA A 41 7.05 -0.29 11.20
N GLU A 42 6.35 -1.28 11.77
CA GLU A 42 6.78 -2.01 12.97
C GLU A 42 8.14 -2.69 12.77
N ARG A 43 8.42 -3.13 11.54
CA ARG A 43 9.70 -3.72 11.12
C ARG A 43 10.75 -2.69 10.72
N HIS A 44 10.49 -1.40 10.92
CA HIS A 44 11.38 -0.28 10.59
C HIS A 44 11.76 -0.20 9.10
N ALA A 45 10.83 -0.53 8.20
CA ALA A 45 11.00 -0.26 6.77
C ALA A 45 10.90 1.25 6.50
N THR A 46 11.83 1.77 5.70
CA THR A 46 11.84 3.15 5.22
C THR A 46 10.92 3.34 4.01
N LEU A 47 10.74 2.30 3.21
CA LEU A 47 9.92 2.29 2.01
C LEU A 47 9.19 0.96 1.90
N THR A 48 7.90 1.01 1.57
CA THR A 48 7.10 -0.17 1.24
C THR A 48 6.54 -0.02 -0.16
N VAL A 49 6.71 -1.04 -0.99
CA VAL A 49 6.16 -1.09 -2.35
C VAL A 49 5.07 -2.16 -2.44
N PHE A 50 4.10 -1.90 -3.33
CA PHE A 50 2.93 -2.76 -3.54
C PHE A 50 2.76 -3.07 -5.05
N PRO A 51 2.04 -4.15 -5.40
CA PRO A 51 1.74 -4.50 -6.78
C PRO A 51 0.96 -3.42 -7.56
N GLU A 52 1.07 -3.49 -8.89
CA GLU A 52 0.36 -2.63 -9.82
C GLU A 52 -1.17 -2.72 -9.64
N LEU A 53 -1.84 -1.56 -9.73
CA LEU A 53 -3.30 -1.45 -9.63
C LEU A 53 -3.90 -2.16 -8.40
N GLY A 54 -3.16 -2.22 -7.29
CA GLY A 54 -3.58 -2.95 -6.09
C GLY A 54 -4.92 -2.49 -5.48
N LEU A 55 -5.32 -1.23 -5.71
CA LEU A 55 -6.62 -0.71 -5.27
C LEU A 55 -7.77 -1.21 -6.13
N SER A 56 -7.69 -1.12 -7.45
CA SER A 56 -8.77 -1.59 -8.33
C SER A 56 -8.75 -3.10 -8.54
N GLY A 57 -7.57 -3.71 -8.51
CA GLY A 57 -7.27 -4.99 -9.14
C GLY A 57 -6.88 -4.81 -10.61
N TYR A 58 -5.83 -5.52 -11.01
CA TYR A 58 -5.24 -5.45 -12.35
C TYR A 58 -6.20 -5.98 -13.44
N SER A 59 -6.92 -7.07 -13.15
CA SER A 59 -7.82 -7.71 -14.11
C SER A 59 -9.25 -7.16 -14.04
N CYS A 60 -9.41 -5.85 -13.83
CA CYS A 60 -10.72 -5.19 -13.79
C CYS A 60 -11.25 -4.80 -15.18
N GLU A 61 -10.40 -4.83 -16.21
CA GLU A 61 -10.76 -4.66 -17.63
C GLU A 61 -11.78 -3.53 -17.88
N ASP A 62 -12.97 -3.84 -18.38
CA ASP A 62 -14.00 -2.86 -18.75
C ASP A 62 -14.48 -1.99 -17.57
N LEU A 63 -14.27 -2.43 -16.32
CA LEU A 63 -14.62 -1.66 -15.14
C LEU A 63 -13.74 -0.42 -14.97
N PHE A 64 -12.57 -0.34 -15.61
CA PHE A 64 -11.70 0.85 -15.54
C PHE A 64 -12.39 2.11 -16.10
N GLY A 65 -13.35 1.96 -17.01
CA GLY A 65 -14.15 3.08 -17.53
C GLY A 65 -15.23 3.59 -16.57
N GLN A 66 -15.48 2.91 -15.44
CA GLN A 66 -16.57 3.24 -14.53
C GLN A 66 -16.17 4.34 -13.55
N SER A 67 -16.89 5.47 -13.60
CA SER A 67 -16.67 6.58 -12.67
C SER A 67 -16.83 6.19 -11.20
N ALA A 68 -17.70 5.22 -10.90
CA ALA A 68 -17.86 4.65 -9.57
C ALA A 68 -16.59 3.98 -9.06
N LEU A 69 -15.92 3.16 -9.90
CA LEU A 69 -14.65 2.51 -9.54
C LEU A 69 -13.56 3.55 -9.29
N LEU A 70 -13.42 4.53 -10.19
CA LEU A 70 -12.41 5.58 -10.06
C LEU A 70 -12.60 6.42 -8.79
N ARG A 71 -13.85 6.77 -8.45
CA ARG A 71 -14.17 7.46 -7.20
C ARG A 71 -13.81 6.64 -5.97
N ALA A 72 -14.13 5.34 -5.98
CA ALA A 72 -13.77 4.43 -4.89
C ALA A 72 -12.25 4.29 -4.75
N CYS A 73 -11.49 4.23 -5.86
CA CYS A 73 -10.03 4.23 -5.82
C CYS A 73 -9.46 5.52 -5.20
N LEU A 74 -10.03 6.68 -5.52
CA LEU A 74 -9.60 7.95 -4.91
C LEU A 74 -9.91 8.02 -3.42
N GLU A 75 -11.06 7.50 -2.99
CA GLU A 75 -11.40 7.40 -1.57
C GLU A 75 -10.44 6.45 -0.83
N ALA A 76 -10.21 5.26 -1.39
CA ALA A 76 -9.28 4.26 -0.88
C ALA A 76 -7.85 4.82 -0.75
N LEU A 77 -7.38 5.55 -1.77
CA LEU A 77 -6.08 6.22 -1.75
C LEU A 77 -5.99 7.28 -0.64
N ALA A 78 -7.07 8.04 -0.40
CA ALA A 78 -7.11 9.01 0.68
C ALA A 78 -6.98 8.36 2.06
N ARG A 79 -7.55 7.15 2.25
CA ARG A 79 -7.39 6.37 3.49
C ARG A 79 -5.95 5.90 3.69
N ILE A 80 -5.32 5.36 2.65
CA ILE A 80 -3.90 4.97 2.71
C ILE A 80 -3.03 6.17 3.05
N ARG A 81 -3.27 7.33 2.41
CA ARG A 81 -2.53 8.56 2.70
C ARG A 81 -2.66 8.99 4.16
N GLU A 82 -3.85 8.86 4.74
CA GLU A 82 -4.05 9.23 6.15
C GLU A 82 -3.34 8.25 7.09
N ALA A 83 -3.39 6.94 6.80
CA ALA A 83 -2.69 5.92 7.57
C ALA A 83 -1.16 5.98 7.43
N SER A 84 -0.63 6.59 6.37
CA SER A 84 0.81 6.70 6.11
C SER A 84 1.46 7.97 6.69
N ARG A 85 0.76 8.72 7.56
CA ARG A 85 1.29 9.92 8.23
C ARG A 85 1.92 9.58 9.57
#